data_AF-A0A7I7WY08-F1
#
_entry.id   AF-A0A7I7WY08-F1
#
_cell.length_a   1.000
_cell.length_b   1.000
_cell.length_c   1.000
_cell.angle_alpha   90.00
_cell.angle_beta   90.00
_cell.angle_gamma   90.00
#
_symmetry.space_group_name_H-M   'P 1'
#
loop_
_entity.id
_entity.type
_entity.pdbx_description
1 polymer ?
#
loop_
_entity_poly.entity_id
_entity_poly.type
_entity_poly.pdbx_seq_one_letter_code
_entity_poly.pdbx_strand_id
1 'polypeptide(L)'
;MTLPGSEIGGTIQITTAITLHEDVEAPLAGAPHIRGAVLVRDRVSVTLEGEGSMFPMAVVDFRTRTYDDRSSWFVETSTDLGANFSAEFQVFINERDKALIKAIEADNPTREQQALIDELSSGVMQVVLELAYALKNNGELGPEEHGDGSVGQVLCGLIEQTGNLDLGDMYDPSQIGWRQSRFQAMARRIAAGRIF
;
A
#
# COMPACT_ATOMS: atom_id res chain seq x y z
N MET A 1 -26.83 10.10 6.10
CA MET A 1 -26.47 9.82 4.69
C MET A 1 -25.99 8.38 4.64
N THR A 2 -26.75 7.51 4.00
CA THR A 2 -26.42 6.09 3.81
C THR A 2 -26.02 5.91 2.36
N LEU A 3 -24.75 5.58 2.11
CA LEU A 3 -24.22 5.28 0.79
C LEU A 3 -24.39 3.77 0.52
N PRO A 4 -24.92 3.36 -0.65
CA PRO A 4 -24.96 1.95 -1.04
C PRO A 4 -23.53 1.42 -1.19
N GLY A 5 -23.21 0.28 -0.56
CA GLY A 5 -21.87 -0.31 -0.58
C GLY A 5 -21.35 -0.66 -1.99
N SER A 6 -22.24 -0.78 -2.98
CA SER A 6 -21.90 -1.03 -4.39
C SER A 6 -21.43 0.21 -5.16
N GLU A 7 -21.53 1.41 -4.57
CA GLU A 7 -21.16 2.68 -5.22
C GLU A 7 -19.90 3.32 -4.62
N ILE A 8 -19.29 2.68 -3.62
CA ILE A 8 -18.09 3.20 -2.95
C ILE A 8 -16.88 2.46 -3.53
N GLY A 9 -16.13 3.14 -4.40
CA GLY A 9 -14.79 2.68 -4.78
C GLY A 9 -13.93 2.52 -3.53
N GLY A 10 -13.05 1.52 -3.53
CA GLY A 10 -12.36 0.92 -2.38
C GLY A 10 -11.57 1.83 -1.42
N THR A 11 -11.73 3.14 -1.45
CA THR A 11 -11.19 4.10 -0.47
C THR A 11 -12.21 5.19 -0.12
N ILE A 12 -12.65 5.21 1.14
CA ILE A 12 -13.35 6.35 1.73
C ILE A 12 -12.33 7.40 2.18
N GLN A 13 -12.55 8.66 1.80
CA GLN A 13 -11.79 9.78 2.35
C GLN A 13 -12.70 10.66 3.19
N ILE A 14 -12.48 10.65 4.50
CA ILE A 14 -13.17 11.49 5.48
C ILE A 14 -12.35 12.77 5.62
N THR A 15 -12.92 13.91 5.25
CA THR A 15 -12.31 15.22 5.51
C THR A 15 -13.09 15.91 6.61
N THR A 16 -12.44 16.18 7.74
CA THR A 16 -13.00 16.96 8.84
C THR A 16 -12.38 18.35 8.79
N ALA A 17 -13.18 19.40 8.85
CA ALA A 17 -12.66 20.76 8.88
C ALA A 17 -13.41 21.59 9.92
N ILE A 18 -12.66 22.41 10.67
CA ILE A 18 -13.24 23.47 11.50
C ILE A 18 -13.19 24.75 10.67
N THR A 19 -14.32 25.40 10.50
CA THR A 19 -14.44 26.64 9.72
C THR A 19 -15.01 27.76 10.58
N LEU A 20 -14.64 29.00 10.26
CA LEU A 20 -15.26 30.19 10.85
C LEU A 20 -16.72 30.28 10.44
N HIS A 21 -17.61 30.35 11.44
CA HIS A 21 -19.05 30.40 11.19
C HIS A 21 -19.51 31.80 10.71
N GLU A 22 -18.83 32.84 11.15
CA GLU A 22 -19.13 34.25 10.89
C GLU A 22 -17.84 35.05 10.69
N ASP A 23 -17.97 36.26 10.16
CA ASP A 23 -16.85 37.18 10.01
C ASP A 23 -16.41 37.70 11.39
N VAL A 24 -15.10 37.92 11.55
CA VAL A 24 -14.54 38.54 12.76
C VAL A 24 -14.24 40.01 12.47
N GLU A 25 -14.93 40.93 13.15
CA GLU A 25 -14.83 42.37 12.86
C GLU A 25 -13.47 43.00 13.21
N ALA A 26 -12.71 42.41 14.14
CA ALA A 26 -11.41 42.92 14.59
C ALA A 26 -10.37 41.81 14.75
N PRO A 27 -9.89 41.21 13.65
CA PRO A 27 -8.93 40.11 13.70
C PRO A 27 -7.51 40.61 13.95
N LEU A 28 -6.69 39.78 14.60
CA LEU A 28 -5.25 40.00 14.66
C LEU A 28 -4.64 39.89 13.25
N ALA A 29 -3.53 40.60 13.03
CA ALA A 29 -2.83 40.55 11.74
C ALA A 29 -2.45 39.10 11.38
N GLY A 30 -2.94 38.61 10.24
CA GLY A 30 -2.72 37.25 9.76
C GLY A 30 -3.70 36.20 10.28
N ALA A 31 -4.67 36.57 11.15
CA ALA A 31 -5.69 35.63 11.63
C ALA A 31 -6.81 35.42 10.59
N PRO A 32 -7.32 34.18 10.43
CA PRO A 32 -8.54 33.90 9.67
C PRO A 32 -9.73 34.70 10.23
N HIS A 33 -10.47 35.40 9.38
CA HIS A 33 -11.52 36.34 9.81
C HIS A 33 -12.75 36.39 8.90
N ILE A 34 -12.76 35.60 7.83
CA ILE A 34 -13.87 35.54 6.89
C ILE A 34 -14.66 34.25 7.17
N ARG A 35 -15.98 34.34 7.14
CA ARG A 35 -16.88 33.20 7.18
C ARG A 35 -16.46 32.15 6.16
N GLY A 36 -16.35 30.91 6.62
CA GLY A 36 -15.89 29.78 5.82
C GLY A 36 -14.37 29.60 5.76
N ALA A 37 -13.59 30.49 6.37
CA ALA A 37 -12.15 30.27 6.51
C ALA A 37 -11.86 29.00 7.31
N VAL A 38 -10.99 28.15 6.79
CA VAL A 38 -10.64 26.85 7.38
C VAL A 38 -9.56 27.07 8.43
N LEU A 39 -9.88 26.79 9.70
CA LEU A 39 -8.96 26.90 10.83
C LEU A 39 -8.08 25.67 10.97
N VAL A 40 -8.68 24.50 10.79
CA VAL A 40 -8.00 23.22 10.78
C VAL A 40 -8.68 22.31 9.77
N ARG A 41 -7.90 21.47 9.12
CA ARG A 41 -8.38 20.40 8.25
C ARG A 41 -7.65 19.14 8.62
N ASP A 42 -8.40 18.10 8.86
CA ASP A 42 -7.95 16.74 9.07
C ASP A 42 -8.51 15.86 7.95
N ARG A 43 -7.71 14.91 7.48
CA ARG A 43 -8.10 14.00 6.40
C ARG A 43 -7.72 12.58 6.79
N VAL A 44 -8.72 11.72 6.89
CA VAL A 44 -8.54 10.29 7.15
C VAL A 44 -8.97 9.53 5.91
N SER A 45 -8.07 8.71 5.37
CA SER A 45 -8.37 7.79 4.27
C SER A 45 -8.54 6.39 4.83
N VAL A 46 -9.66 5.74 4.52
CA VAL A 46 -10.01 4.38 4.94
C VAL A 46 -10.26 3.55 3.70
N THR A 47 -9.39 2.58 3.41
CA THR A 47 -9.61 1.61 2.34
C THR A 47 -10.79 0.71 2.70
N LEU A 48 -11.85 0.75 1.89
CA LEU A 48 -13.03 -0.11 1.98
C LEU A 48 -12.94 -1.23 0.94
N GLU A 49 -11.98 -2.13 1.09
CA GLU A 49 -12.06 -3.45 0.49
C GLU A 49 -12.17 -4.45 1.65
N GLY A 50 -13.22 -5.27 1.65
CA GLY A 50 -13.43 -6.26 2.71
C GLY A 50 -12.26 -7.22 2.75
N GLU A 51 -11.55 -7.30 3.88
CA GLU A 51 -10.38 -8.18 4.16
C GLU A 51 -9.29 -8.27 3.07
N GLY A 52 -9.37 -7.48 1.99
CA GLY A 52 -8.67 -7.69 0.73
C GLY A 52 -7.73 -6.54 0.40
N SER A 53 -6.48 -6.91 0.11
CA SER A 53 -5.38 -6.15 -0.49
C SER A 53 -5.11 -4.69 -0.04
N MET A 54 -3.91 -4.45 0.48
CA MET A 54 -3.34 -3.12 0.75
C MET A 54 -3.03 -2.32 -0.54
N PHE A 55 -3.15 -2.94 -1.71
CA PHE A 55 -2.67 -2.40 -2.98
C PHE A 55 -3.77 -2.38 -4.04
N PRO A 56 -3.95 -1.27 -4.78
CA PRO A 56 -4.78 -1.22 -5.97
C PRO A 56 -4.35 -2.29 -6.99
N MET A 57 -5.33 -2.99 -7.57
CA MET A 57 -5.10 -4.03 -8.58
C MET A 57 -5.68 -3.64 -9.95
N ALA A 58 -4.99 -4.01 -11.03
CA ALA A 58 -5.51 -3.88 -12.39
C ALA A 58 -5.14 -5.09 -13.26
N VAL A 59 -6.08 -5.55 -14.09
CA VAL A 59 -5.85 -6.62 -15.07
C VAL A 59 -5.35 -6.02 -16.38
N VAL A 60 -4.22 -6.49 -16.90
CA VAL A 60 -3.59 -5.98 -18.15
C VAL A 60 -2.97 -7.10 -18.98
N ASP A 61 -2.90 -6.94 -20.30
CA ASP A 61 -2.14 -7.84 -21.18
C ASP A 61 -0.65 -7.53 -21.13
N PHE A 62 0.13 -8.42 -20.51
CA PHE A 62 1.57 -8.25 -20.36
C PHE A 62 2.30 -8.25 -21.71
N ARG A 63 1.72 -8.86 -22.75
CA ARG A 63 2.31 -8.83 -24.11
C ARG A 63 2.32 -7.45 -24.75
N THR A 64 1.43 -6.57 -24.30
CA THR A 64 1.35 -5.18 -24.76
C THR A 64 2.23 -4.25 -23.95
N ARG A 65 2.93 -4.77 -22.94
CA ARG A 65 3.79 -4.04 -22.01
C ARG A 65 5.21 -4.62 -22.04
N THR A 66 6.09 -4.06 -21.22
CA THR A 66 7.47 -4.52 -21.04
C THR A 66 7.60 -5.68 -20.04
N TYR A 67 6.48 -6.20 -19.53
CA TYR A 67 6.46 -7.29 -18.56
C TYR A 67 6.53 -8.66 -19.27
N ASP A 68 7.10 -9.66 -18.59
CA ASP A 68 7.18 -11.02 -19.14
C ASP A 68 5.78 -11.66 -19.18
N ASP A 69 5.34 -12.11 -20.36
CA ASP A 69 3.99 -12.62 -20.57
C ASP A 69 3.69 -13.96 -19.88
N ARG A 70 4.70 -14.59 -19.27
CA ARG A 70 4.59 -15.78 -18.41
C ARG A 70 4.46 -15.44 -16.93
N SER A 71 4.68 -14.19 -16.53
CA SER A 71 4.44 -13.77 -15.15
C SER A 71 2.94 -13.61 -14.91
N SER A 72 2.44 -14.09 -13.77
CA SER A 72 1.04 -13.92 -13.37
C SER A 72 0.74 -12.51 -12.87
N TRP A 73 1.73 -11.82 -12.32
CA TRP A 73 1.59 -10.49 -11.74
C TRP A 73 2.89 -9.67 -11.84
N PHE A 74 2.77 -8.37 -11.63
CA PHE A 74 3.86 -7.41 -11.52
C PHE A 74 3.44 -6.34 -10.51
N VAL A 75 4.39 -5.82 -9.71
CA VAL A 75 4.13 -4.72 -8.78
C VAL A 75 4.94 -3.53 -9.22
N GLU A 76 4.25 -2.44 -9.53
CA GLU A 76 4.88 -1.15 -9.70
C GLU A 76 5.23 -0.59 -8.32
N THR A 77 6.47 -0.11 -8.22
CA THR A 77 7.03 0.43 -6.99
C THR A 77 7.59 1.81 -7.25
N SER A 78 7.64 2.62 -6.20
CA SER A 78 8.19 3.97 -6.26
C SER A 78 9.18 4.19 -5.12
N THR A 79 10.20 4.99 -5.40
CA THR A 79 11.17 5.47 -4.42
C THR A 79 10.87 6.89 -3.96
N ASP A 80 9.82 7.53 -4.47
CA ASP A 80 9.38 8.84 -3.99
C ASP A 80 8.63 8.69 -2.66
N LEU A 81 9.37 8.88 -1.56
CA LEU A 81 8.85 8.71 -0.20
C LEU A 81 7.76 9.73 0.17
N GLY A 82 7.68 10.86 -0.52
CA GLY A 82 6.68 11.90 -0.27
C GLY A 82 5.37 11.71 -1.03
N ALA A 83 5.38 10.88 -2.07
CA ALA A 83 4.21 10.61 -2.89
C ALA A 83 3.18 9.73 -2.15
N ASN A 84 1.93 9.78 -2.62
CA ASN A 84 0.84 8.96 -2.07
C ASN A 84 1.05 7.48 -2.45
N PHE A 85 1.12 6.61 -1.45
CA PHE A 85 1.36 5.18 -1.66
C PHE A 85 0.34 4.53 -2.60
N SER A 86 -0.95 4.84 -2.44
CA SER A 86 -2.03 4.28 -3.27
C SER A 86 -2.01 4.76 -4.72
N ALA A 87 -1.28 5.83 -5.03
CA ALA A 87 -1.13 6.33 -6.39
C ALA A 87 0.10 5.73 -7.09
N GLU A 88 1.13 5.38 -6.32
CA GLU A 88 2.44 4.97 -6.83
C GLU A 88 2.66 3.45 -6.79
N PHE A 89 1.96 2.74 -5.90
CA PHE A 89 2.03 1.29 -5.81
C PHE A 89 0.79 0.66 -6.43
N GLN A 90 0.99 -0.08 -7.51
CA GLN A 90 -0.08 -0.77 -8.21
C GLN A 90 0.33 -2.21 -8.54
N VAL A 91 -0.57 -3.15 -8.27
CA VAL A 91 -0.41 -4.55 -8.65
C VAL A 91 -1.10 -4.77 -9.99
N PHE A 92 -0.32 -5.17 -10.99
CA PHE A 92 -0.82 -5.57 -12.29
C PHE A 92 -0.95 -7.09 -12.34
N ILE A 93 -2.13 -7.58 -12.72
CA ILE A 93 -2.42 -9.00 -12.93
C ILE A 93 -2.44 -9.26 -14.43
N ASN A 94 -1.70 -10.28 -14.87
CA ASN A 94 -1.67 -10.66 -16.27
C ASN A 94 -3.02 -11.24 -16.69
N GLU A 95 -3.65 -10.67 -17.71
CA GLU A 95 -4.95 -11.11 -18.21
C GLU A 95 -4.96 -12.59 -18.62
N ARG A 96 -3.79 -13.15 -18.95
CA ARG A 96 -3.62 -14.53 -19.41
C ARG A 96 -3.74 -15.54 -18.26
N ASP A 97 -3.49 -15.12 -17.02
CA ASP A 97 -3.69 -15.96 -15.85
C ASP A 97 -5.17 -15.97 -15.42
N LYS A 98 -5.97 -16.71 -16.20
CA LYS A 98 -7.40 -16.86 -15.93
C LYS A 98 -7.69 -17.58 -14.62
N ALA A 99 -6.75 -18.35 -14.08
CA ALA A 99 -6.94 -19.05 -12.81
C ALA A 99 -6.85 -18.05 -11.65
N LEU A 100 -5.82 -17.19 -11.66
CA LEU A 100 -5.64 -16.14 -10.67
C LEU A 100 -6.77 -15.10 -10.73
N ILE A 101 -7.17 -14.66 -11.92
CA ILE A 101 -8.29 -13.70 -12.07
C ILE A 101 -9.58 -14.26 -11.48
N LYS A 102 -9.91 -15.52 -11.81
CA LYS A 102 -11.08 -16.19 -11.23
C LYS A 102 -10.98 -16.38 -9.72
N ALA A 103 -9.78 -16.52 -9.17
CA ALA A 103 -9.58 -16.60 -7.74
C ALA A 103 -9.89 -15.25 -7.08
N ILE A 104 -9.35 -14.15 -7.63
CA ILE A 104 -9.56 -12.78 -7.12
C ILE A 104 -11.04 -12.37 -7.22
N GLU A 105 -11.73 -12.73 -8.30
CA GLU A 105 -13.14 -12.38 -8.53
C GLU A 105 -14.14 -13.25 -7.74
N ALA A 106 -13.67 -14.29 -7.02
CA ALA A 106 -14.56 -15.21 -6.32
C ALA A 106 -15.00 -14.65 -4.95
N ASP A 107 -16.31 -14.50 -4.74
CA ASP A 107 -16.88 -14.11 -3.44
C ASP A 107 -16.55 -15.09 -2.30
N ASN A 108 -16.40 -16.38 -2.65
CA ASN A 108 -16.02 -17.44 -1.71
C ASN A 108 -15.02 -18.39 -2.39
N PRO A 109 -13.71 -18.07 -2.31
CA PRO A 109 -12.67 -18.85 -2.98
C PRO A 109 -12.61 -20.29 -2.48
N THR A 110 -12.45 -21.23 -3.41
CA THR A 110 -12.07 -22.61 -3.04
C THR A 110 -10.67 -22.62 -2.41
N ARG A 111 -10.28 -23.71 -1.74
CA ARG A 111 -8.92 -23.85 -1.17
C ARG A 111 -7.80 -23.63 -2.20
N GLU A 112 -8.02 -24.05 -3.44
CA GLU A 112 -7.05 -23.86 -4.52
C GLU A 112 -6.97 -22.39 -4.95
N GLN A 113 -8.12 -21.71 -5.06
CA GLN A 113 -8.17 -20.28 -5.35
C GLN A 113 -7.57 -19.44 -4.22
N GLN A 114 -7.85 -19.82 -2.97
CA GLN A 114 -7.25 -19.17 -1.81
C GLN A 114 -5.73 -19.30 -1.83
N ALA A 115 -5.19 -20.46 -2.19
CA ALA A 115 -3.74 -20.64 -2.33
C ALA A 115 -3.12 -19.70 -3.37
N LEU A 116 -3.82 -19.43 -4.49
CA LEU A 116 -3.37 -18.46 -5.50
C LEU A 116 -3.38 -17.03 -4.97
N ILE A 117 -4.42 -16.66 -4.19
CA ILE A 117 -4.51 -15.34 -3.55
C ILE A 117 -3.40 -15.18 -2.51
N ASP A 118 -3.16 -16.21 -1.68
CA ASP A 118 -2.12 -16.20 -0.65
C ASP A 118 -0.72 -16.10 -1.26
N GLU A 119 -0.49 -16.79 -2.38
CA GLU A 119 0.75 -16.71 -3.16
C GLU A 119 0.96 -15.30 -3.72
N LEU A 120 -0.06 -14.72 -4.35
CA LEU A 120 -0.03 -13.33 -4.83
C LEU A 120 0.27 -12.36 -3.69
N SER A 121 -0.51 -12.41 -2.60
CA SER A 121 -0.36 -11.51 -1.46
C SER A 121 1.03 -11.64 -0.81
N SER A 122 1.53 -12.86 -0.64
CA SER A 122 2.87 -13.10 -0.09
C SER A 122 3.95 -12.59 -1.05
N GLY A 123 3.82 -12.82 -2.35
CA GLY A 123 4.78 -12.36 -3.35
C GLY A 123 4.86 -10.84 -3.44
N VAL A 124 3.71 -10.16 -3.50
CA VAL A 124 3.63 -8.69 -3.50
C VAL A 124 4.25 -8.12 -2.22
N MET A 125 3.89 -8.65 -1.06
CA MET A 125 4.44 -8.20 0.22
C MET A 125 5.95 -8.42 0.30
N GLN A 126 6.47 -9.51 -0.27
CA GLN A 126 7.91 -9.77 -0.34
C GLN A 126 8.64 -8.66 -1.08
N VAL A 127 8.17 -8.28 -2.28
CA VAL A 127 8.77 -7.21 -3.09
C VAL A 127 8.77 -5.87 -2.35
N VAL A 128 7.67 -5.54 -1.68
CA VAL A 128 7.53 -4.26 -0.96
C VAL A 128 8.42 -4.22 0.28
N LEU A 129 8.55 -5.34 1.01
CA LEU A 129 9.50 -5.45 2.11
C LEU A 129 10.95 -5.34 1.62
N GLU A 130 11.29 -6.00 0.51
CA GLU A 130 12.62 -5.91 -0.09
C GLU A 130 12.98 -4.45 -0.41
N LEU A 131 12.04 -3.71 -1.03
CA LEU A 131 12.19 -2.28 -1.29
C LEU A 131 12.37 -1.48 0.01
N ALA A 132 11.50 -1.67 1.00
CA ALA A 132 11.54 -0.94 2.26
C ALA A 132 12.91 -1.07 2.95
N TYR A 133 13.41 -2.29 3.04
CA TYR A 133 14.70 -2.55 3.67
C TYR A 133 15.88 -2.11 2.80
N ALA A 134 15.79 -2.17 1.47
CA ALA A 134 16.81 -1.61 0.59
C ALA A 134 16.96 -0.09 0.79
N LEU A 135 15.85 0.64 0.80
CA LEU A 135 15.84 2.09 1.03
C LEU A 135 16.36 2.43 2.44
N LYS A 136 15.98 1.66 3.46
CA LYS A 136 16.51 1.83 4.82
C LYS A 136 18.03 1.60 4.87
N ASN A 137 18.52 0.55 4.24
CA ASN A 137 19.95 0.21 4.25
C ASN A 137 20.79 1.23 3.47
N ASN A 138 20.22 1.86 2.45
CA ASN A 138 20.85 2.95 1.72
C ASN A 138 20.81 4.29 2.48
N GLY A 139 20.09 4.37 3.60
CA GLY A 139 19.88 5.60 4.37
C GLY A 139 18.85 6.56 3.76
N GLU A 140 18.07 6.11 2.78
CA GLU A 140 17.02 6.90 2.12
C GLU A 140 15.71 6.89 2.94
N LEU A 141 15.44 5.79 3.64
CA LEU A 141 14.28 5.65 4.54
C LEU A 141 14.74 5.78 6.00
N GLY A 142 14.43 6.93 6.60
CA GLY A 142 14.90 7.33 7.93
C GLY A 142 13.78 7.54 8.96
N PRO A 143 14.11 8.01 10.18
CA PRO A 143 13.14 8.33 11.23
C PRO A 143 12.40 9.67 10.96
N GLU A 144 12.50 10.19 9.74
CA GLU A 144 11.88 11.45 9.36
C GLU A 144 10.36 11.30 9.37
N GLU A 145 9.67 12.37 9.72
CA GLU A 145 8.21 12.37 9.73
C GLU A 145 7.72 12.39 8.28
N HIS A 146 7.20 11.26 7.83
CA HIS A 146 6.60 11.12 6.51
C HIS A 146 5.13 11.54 6.55
N GLY A 147 4.66 12.17 5.48
CA GLY A 147 3.26 12.60 5.40
C GLY A 147 2.28 11.43 5.49
N ASP A 148 1.09 11.68 6.02
CA ASP A 148 0.06 10.64 6.14
C ASP A 148 -0.34 10.07 4.78
N GLY A 149 -0.38 8.74 4.68
CA GLY A 149 -0.65 7.99 3.45
C GLY A 149 0.49 8.02 2.42
N SER A 150 1.66 8.57 2.78
CA SER A 150 2.81 8.59 1.89
C SER A 150 3.50 7.23 1.80
N VAL A 151 4.30 7.05 0.74
CA VAL A 151 5.16 5.87 0.57
C VAL A 151 6.07 5.69 1.79
N GLY A 152 6.73 6.75 2.26
CA GLY A 152 7.63 6.68 3.41
C GLY A 152 6.94 6.20 4.68
N GLN A 153 5.74 6.72 4.98
CA GLN A 153 4.98 6.31 6.17
C GLN A 153 4.62 4.82 6.11
N VAL A 154 4.13 4.34 4.96
CA VAL A 154 3.74 2.94 4.79
C VAL A 154 4.95 2.01 4.91
N LEU A 155 6.06 2.32 4.24
CA LEU A 155 7.27 1.50 4.29
C LEU A 155 7.90 1.48 5.70
N CYS A 156 7.92 2.62 6.40
CA CYS A 156 8.36 2.67 7.80
C CYS A 156 7.46 1.80 8.70
N GLY A 157 6.13 1.90 8.55
CA GLY A 157 5.18 1.08 9.30
C GLY A 157 5.38 -0.43 9.08
N LEU A 158 5.70 -0.85 7.84
CA LEU A 158 6.03 -2.25 7.55
C LEU A 158 7.31 -2.70 8.30
N ILE A 159 8.35 -1.87 8.31
CA ILE A 159 9.61 -2.17 9.02
C ILE A 159 9.41 -2.21 10.53
N GLU A 160 8.58 -1.33 11.09
CA GLU A 160 8.23 -1.35 12.51
C GLU A 160 7.49 -2.64 12.88
N GLN A 161 6.55 -3.07 12.03
CA GLN A 161 5.80 -4.31 12.23
C GLN A 161 6.68 -5.56 12.10
N THR A 162 7.68 -5.55 11.22
CA THR A 162 8.60 -6.68 11.04
C THR A 162 9.76 -6.69 12.02
N GLY A 163 10.14 -5.52 12.54
CA GLY A 163 11.27 -5.29 13.42
C GLY A 163 12.57 -5.00 12.68
N ASN A 164 13.63 -4.65 13.42
CA ASN A 164 14.95 -4.47 12.80
C ASN A 164 15.55 -5.83 12.44
N LEU A 165 15.81 -6.04 11.15
CA LEU A 165 16.30 -7.30 10.62
C LEU A 165 17.75 -7.15 10.19
N ASP A 166 18.58 -8.10 10.59
CA ASP A 166 19.88 -8.30 9.97
C ASP A 166 19.65 -8.96 8.60
N LEU A 167 19.89 -8.21 7.53
CA LEU A 167 19.81 -8.72 6.17
C LEU A 167 21.17 -9.14 5.61
N GLY A 168 22.19 -9.17 6.47
CA GLY A 168 23.55 -9.48 6.08
C GLY A 168 24.09 -8.49 5.06
N ASP A 169 25.15 -8.88 4.36
CA ASP A 169 25.75 -8.04 3.33
C ASP A 169 24.93 -8.13 2.04
N MET A 170 24.22 -7.05 1.69
CA MET A 170 23.44 -6.92 0.44
C MET A 170 24.26 -7.26 -0.81
N TYR A 171 25.57 -7.02 -0.78
CA TYR A 171 26.47 -7.22 -1.90
C TYR A 171 27.08 -8.61 -1.94
N ASP A 172 26.93 -9.43 -0.89
CA ASP A 172 27.38 -10.81 -0.86
C ASP A 172 26.38 -11.73 -1.59
N PRO A 173 26.73 -12.30 -2.75
CA PRO A 173 25.84 -13.18 -3.50
C PRO A 173 25.58 -14.52 -2.79
N SER A 174 26.47 -14.95 -1.89
CA SER A 174 26.32 -16.22 -1.16
C SER A 174 25.13 -16.18 -0.19
N GLN A 175 24.68 -14.99 0.19
CA GLN A 175 23.60 -14.77 1.14
C GLN A 175 22.23 -14.57 0.47
N ILE A 176 22.12 -14.61 -0.87
CA ILE A 176 20.86 -14.39 -1.61
C ILE A 176 19.76 -15.34 -1.12
N GLY A 177 20.03 -16.65 -1.06
CA GLY A 177 19.03 -17.64 -0.65
C GLY A 177 18.57 -17.46 0.80
N TRP A 178 19.49 -17.07 1.69
CA TRP A 178 19.16 -16.77 3.08
C TRP A 178 18.29 -15.51 3.20
N ARG A 179 18.63 -14.43 2.49
CA ARG A 179 17.80 -13.21 2.43
C ARG A 179 16.41 -13.48 1.91
N GLN A 180 16.30 -14.20 0.79
CA GLN A 180 15.02 -14.55 0.18
C GLN A 180 14.13 -15.34 1.15
N SER A 181 14.71 -16.31 1.88
CA SER A 181 14.00 -17.06 2.91
C SER A 181 13.45 -16.16 4.04
N ARG A 182 14.22 -15.14 4.47
CA ARG A 182 13.76 -14.19 5.48
C ARG A 182 12.61 -13.30 4.97
N PHE A 183 12.72 -12.77 3.76
CA PHE A 183 11.65 -11.97 3.16
C PHE A 183 10.37 -12.79 2.97
N GLN A 184 10.48 -14.03 2.48
CA GLN A 184 9.35 -14.94 2.38
C GLN A 184 8.68 -15.21 3.73
N ALA A 185 9.46 -15.44 4.79
CA ALA A 185 8.93 -15.67 6.12
C ALA A 185 8.18 -14.44 6.66
N MET A 186 8.70 -13.23 6.43
CA MET A 186 8.04 -11.98 6.84
C MET A 186 6.75 -11.74 6.04
N ALA A 187 6.83 -11.86 4.73
CA ALA A 187 5.68 -11.67 3.85
C ALA A 187 4.54 -12.60 4.21
N ARG A 188 4.84 -13.89 4.44
CA ARG A 188 3.86 -14.87 4.93
C ARG A 188 3.31 -14.50 6.30
N ARG A 189 4.11 -13.97 7.23
CA ARG A 189 3.61 -13.56 8.56
C ARG A 189 2.66 -12.37 8.47
N ILE A 190 2.96 -11.38 7.63
CA ILE A 190 2.08 -10.21 7.42
C ILE A 190 0.80 -10.63 6.68
N ALA A 191 0.93 -11.44 5.62
CA ALA A 191 -0.22 -11.96 4.88
C ALA A 191 -1.09 -12.88 5.76
N ALA A 192 -0.47 -13.77 6.54
CA ALA A 192 -1.17 -14.68 7.44
C ALA A 192 -1.74 -13.98 8.69
N GLY A 193 -1.18 -12.82 9.08
CA GLY A 193 -1.73 -11.97 10.14
C GLY A 193 -3.04 -11.28 9.77
N ARG A 194 -3.48 -11.40 8.50
CA ARG A 194 -4.80 -10.99 8.01
C ARG A 194 -5.81 -12.15 7.95
N ILE A 195 -5.48 -13.30 8.52
CA ILE A 195 -6.40 -14.44 8.56
C ILE A 195 -7.20 -14.36 9.87
N PHE A 196 -8.53 -14.28 9.68
CA PHE A 196 -9.66 -14.43 10.62
C PHE A 196 -10.29 -13.16 11.20
#